data_AF-A0A2A5BZU7-F1
#
_entry.id   AF-A0A2A5BZU7-F1
#
_cell.length_a   1.000
_cell.length_b   1.000
_cell.length_c   1.000
_cell.angle_alpha   90.00
_cell.angle_beta   90.00
_cell.angle_gamma   90.00
#
_symmetry.space_group_name_H-M   'P 1'
#
loop_
_entity.id
_entity.type
_entity.pdbx_description
1 polymer ?
#
loop_
_entity_poly.entity_id
_entity_poly.type
_entity_poly.pdbx_seq_one_letter_code
_entity_poly.pdbx_strand_id
1 'polypeptide(L)'
;MSPEIEQFLSGMKKTIEEVVMPNLTDRFAQEQAGIVAASLGFLGLIQDKAFHYELLENQEYKRVLTEVNELLNNTFSAPESIVETTAKVTEHFVTDKVDDPTSLRPYKFIRGSNEVMKELLCEFIQQQPKMSAELRAAFEALMKPFFKSIELRERSWVKALGFDPEADQQADIADLLYKDDFLNIGKS
;
A
#
# COMPACT_ATOMS: atom_id res chain seq x y z
N MET A 1 -28.89 -12.37 -10.96
CA MET A 1 -27.69 -12.36 -10.10
C MET A 1 -26.51 -12.04 -10.99
N SER A 2 -25.86 -10.90 -10.77
CA SER A 2 -24.57 -10.63 -11.40
C SER A 2 -23.53 -11.55 -10.74
N PRO A 3 -22.71 -12.30 -11.50
CA PRO A 3 -21.66 -13.10 -10.89
C PRO A 3 -20.74 -12.19 -10.08
N GLU A 4 -20.32 -12.68 -8.91
CA GLU A 4 -19.26 -12.04 -8.15
C GLU A 4 -18.02 -11.93 -9.04
N ILE A 5 -17.31 -10.80 -8.94
CA ILE A 5 -16.25 -10.48 -9.89
C ILE A 5 -15.13 -11.54 -9.91
N GLU A 6 -14.90 -12.22 -8.78
CA GLU A 6 -14.03 -13.40 -8.69
C GLU A 6 -14.50 -14.57 -9.57
N GLN A 7 -15.79 -14.91 -9.51
CA GLN A 7 -16.38 -15.96 -10.35
C GLN A 7 -16.31 -15.59 -11.84
N PHE A 8 -16.50 -14.30 -12.14
CA PHE A 8 -16.38 -13.78 -13.50
C PHE A 8 -14.95 -13.89 -14.05
N LEU A 9 -13.95 -13.44 -13.29
CA LEU A 9 -12.53 -13.51 -13.68
C LEU A 9 -12.05 -14.96 -13.79
N SER A 10 -12.45 -15.82 -12.85
CA SER A 10 -12.15 -17.27 -12.87
C SER A 10 -12.75 -17.94 -14.11
N GLY A 11 -14.01 -17.62 -14.44
CA GLY A 11 -14.67 -18.14 -15.64
C GLY A 11 -14.00 -17.69 -16.94
N MET A 12 -13.58 -16.43 -17.03
CA MET A 12 -12.82 -15.93 -18.18
C MET A 12 -11.46 -16.62 -18.33
N LYS A 13 -10.70 -16.73 -17.24
CA LYS A 13 -9.40 -17.42 -17.23
C LYS A 13 -9.54 -18.85 -17.74
N LYS A 14 -10.49 -19.61 -17.17
CA LYS A 14 -10.78 -20.99 -17.56
C LYS A 14 -11.14 -21.10 -19.04
N THR A 15 -11.93 -20.16 -19.56
CA THR A 15 -12.29 -20.13 -20.98
C THR A 15 -11.06 -19.93 -21.87
N ILE A 16 -10.12 -19.07 -21.48
CA ILE A 16 -8.88 -18.87 -22.24
C ILE A 16 -8.02 -20.14 -22.20
N GLU A 17 -7.82 -20.73 -21.02
CA GLU A 17 -6.95 -21.90 -20.84
C GLU A 17 -7.51 -23.18 -21.48
N GLU A 18 -8.81 -23.43 -21.33
CA GLU A 18 -9.43 -24.70 -21.74
C GLU A 18 -10.09 -24.64 -23.12
N VAL A 19 -10.44 -23.46 -23.63
CA VAL A 19 -11.14 -23.30 -24.91
C VAL A 19 -10.32 -22.54 -25.93
N VAL A 20 -9.79 -21.36 -25.59
CA VAL A 20 -9.10 -20.52 -26.59
C VAL A 20 -7.72 -21.06 -26.92
N MET A 21 -6.84 -21.22 -25.93
CA MET A 21 -5.45 -21.64 -26.12
C MET A 21 -5.31 -22.97 -26.88
N PRO A 22 -6.10 -24.03 -26.60
CA PRO A 22 -5.99 -25.29 -27.32
C PRO A 22 -6.37 -25.20 -28.81
N ASN A 23 -7.15 -24.17 -29.19
CA ASN A 23 -7.57 -23.94 -30.58
C ASN A 23 -6.65 -22.95 -31.33
N LEU A 24 -5.66 -22.35 -30.67
CA LEU A 24 -4.67 -21.50 -31.33
C LEU A 24 -3.55 -22.35 -31.94
N THR A 25 -3.21 -22.09 -33.19
CA THR A 25 -2.10 -22.76 -33.90
C THR A 25 -0.84 -21.91 -33.96
N ASP A 26 -0.96 -20.60 -33.78
CA ASP A 26 0.16 -19.66 -33.78
C ASP A 26 0.78 -19.56 -32.37
N ARG A 27 2.10 -19.75 -32.30
CA ARG A 27 2.83 -19.78 -31.03
C ARG A 27 2.82 -18.43 -30.32
N PHE A 28 2.92 -17.33 -31.07
CA PHE A 28 2.87 -16.00 -30.48
C PHE A 28 1.48 -15.72 -29.90
N ALA A 29 0.41 -16.09 -30.61
CA ALA A 29 -0.96 -15.99 -30.11
C ALA A 29 -1.19 -16.84 -28.84
N GLN A 30 -0.62 -18.05 -28.77
CA GLN A 30 -0.66 -18.88 -27.55
C GLN A 30 0.05 -18.20 -26.37
N GLU A 31 1.23 -17.62 -26.60
CA GLU A 31 1.97 -16.88 -25.57
C GLU A 31 1.17 -15.66 -25.07
N GLN A 32 0.58 -14.87 -25.99
CA GLN A 32 -0.27 -13.74 -25.61
C GLN A 32 -1.53 -14.19 -24.83
N ALA A 33 -2.19 -15.26 -25.27
CA ALA A 33 -3.34 -15.81 -24.56
C ALA A 33 -2.96 -16.30 -23.15
N GLY A 34 -1.78 -16.91 -22.99
CA GLY A 34 -1.22 -17.28 -21.68
C GLY A 34 -1.01 -16.07 -20.77
N ILE A 35 -0.48 -14.95 -21.30
CA ILE A 35 -0.33 -13.70 -20.54
C ILE A 35 -1.70 -13.15 -20.09
N VAL A 36 -2.71 -13.19 -20.96
CA VAL A 36 -4.07 -12.74 -20.60
C VAL A 36 -4.67 -13.63 -19.52
N ALA A 37 -4.54 -14.96 -19.62
CA ALA A 37 -5.02 -15.89 -18.60
C ALA A 37 -4.32 -15.66 -17.24
N ALA A 38 -3.01 -15.47 -17.25
CA ALA A 38 -2.23 -15.12 -16.05
C ALA A 38 -2.70 -13.79 -15.44
N SER A 39 -2.95 -12.77 -16.27
CA SER A 39 -3.43 -11.46 -15.82
C SER A 39 -4.83 -11.53 -15.19
N LEU A 40 -5.73 -12.34 -15.73
CA LEU A 40 -7.05 -12.57 -15.13
C LEU A 40 -6.96 -13.31 -13.79
N GLY A 41 -6.07 -14.30 -13.69
CA GLY A 41 -5.78 -14.98 -12.42
C GLY A 41 -5.22 -14.01 -11.37
N PHE A 42 -4.30 -13.14 -11.78
CA PHE A 42 -3.77 -12.08 -10.94
C PHE A 42 -4.87 -11.15 -10.44
N LEU A 43 -5.70 -10.59 -11.32
CA LEU A 43 -6.81 -9.72 -10.94
C LEU A 43 -7.76 -10.39 -9.94
N GLY A 44 -8.03 -11.68 -10.11
CA GLY A 44 -8.85 -12.46 -9.17
C GLY A 44 -8.24 -12.54 -7.76
N LEU A 45 -6.91 -12.64 -7.67
CA LEU A 45 -6.18 -12.70 -6.40
C LEU A 45 -6.08 -11.35 -5.69
N ILE A 46 -6.01 -10.24 -6.43
CA ILE A 46 -5.70 -8.93 -5.85
C ILE A 46 -6.92 -8.00 -5.66
N GLN A 47 -8.01 -8.21 -6.41
CA GLN A 47 -9.14 -7.26 -6.42
C GLN A 47 -9.80 -7.06 -5.05
N ASP A 48 -9.91 -8.14 -4.27
CA ASP A 48 -10.51 -8.17 -2.93
C ASP A 48 -9.55 -7.59 -1.89
N LYS A 49 -8.25 -7.63 -2.18
CA LYS A 49 -7.18 -7.16 -1.32
C LYS A 49 -6.80 -5.71 -1.55
N ALA A 50 -7.19 -5.11 -2.68
CA ALA A 50 -6.82 -3.73 -3.02
C ALA A 50 -7.39 -2.71 -2.02
N PHE A 51 -8.64 -2.92 -1.58
CA PHE A 51 -9.24 -2.09 -0.54
C PHE A 51 -8.51 -2.26 0.81
N HIS A 52 -8.23 -3.50 1.21
CA HIS A 52 -7.56 -3.81 2.46
C HIS A 52 -6.10 -3.33 2.50
N TYR A 53 -5.41 -3.36 1.36
CA TYR A 53 -4.09 -2.78 1.21
C TYR A 53 -4.11 -1.28 1.48
N GLU A 54 -4.97 -0.55 0.77
CA GLU A 54 -5.08 0.90 0.92
C GLU A 54 -5.52 1.30 2.32
N LEU A 55 -6.38 0.48 2.96
CA LEU A 55 -6.81 0.68 4.33
C LEU A 55 -5.66 0.48 5.34
N LEU A 56 -4.88 -0.60 5.19
CA LEU A 56 -3.71 -0.84 6.03
C LEU A 56 -2.66 0.25 5.85
N GLU A 57 -2.39 0.62 4.60
CA GLU A 57 -1.45 1.68 4.26
C GLU A 57 -1.89 3.04 4.83
N ASN A 58 -3.18 3.36 4.77
CA ASN A 58 -3.73 4.56 5.39
C ASN A 58 -3.45 4.63 6.89
N GLN A 59 -3.66 3.52 7.60
CA GLN A 59 -3.43 3.45 9.04
C GLN A 59 -1.95 3.56 9.38
N GLU A 60 -1.08 2.91 8.62
CA GLU A 60 0.37 3.02 8.78
C GLU A 60 0.85 4.47 8.51
N TYR A 61 0.31 5.15 7.49
CA TYR A 61 0.60 6.56 7.24
C TYR A 61 0.13 7.47 8.38
N LYS A 62 -1.11 7.27 8.87
CA LYS A 62 -1.64 8.02 10.02
C LYS A 62 -0.76 7.86 11.25
N ARG A 63 -0.38 6.61 11.57
CA ARG A 63 0.51 6.28 12.68
C ARG A 63 1.85 6.99 12.52
N VAL A 64 2.53 6.80 11.40
CA VAL A 64 3.89 7.32 11.20
C VAL A 64 3.93 8.85 11.16
N LEU A 65 2.93 9.50 10.54
CA LEU A 65 2.83 10.96 10.54
C LEU A 65 2.52 11.51 11.92
N THR A 66 1.72 10.80 12.74
CA THR A 66 1.48 11.17 14.14
C THR A 66 2.77 11.11 14.95
N GLU A 67 3.50 9.99 14.87
CA GLU A 67 4.78 9.80 15.57
C GLU A 67 5.83 10.86 15.13
N VAL A 68 5.91 11.16 13.84
CA VAL A 68 6.78 12.22 13.30
C VAL A 68 6.36 13.60 13.81
N ASN A 69 5.07 13.90 13.80
CA ASN A 69 4.55 15.19 14.26
C ASN A 69 4.82 15.39 15.77
N GLU A 70 4.63 14.35 16.58
CA GLU A 70 4.97 14.35 18.01
C GLU A 70 6.48 14.56 18.26
N LEU A 71 7.33 13.84 17.52
CA LEU A 71 8.78 14.00 17.61
C LEU A 71 9.21 15.45 17.31
N LEU A 72 8.64 16.05 16.27
CA LEU A 72 9.01 17.39 15.80
C LEU A 72 8.43 18.50 16.68
N ASN A 73 7.21 18.36 17.20
CA ASN A 73 6.59 19.35 18.07
C ASN A 73 7.21 19.40 19.48
N ASN A 74 7.81 18.30 19.95
CA ASN A 74 8.50 18.25 21.25
C ASN A 74 9.92 18.86 21.22
N THR A 75 10.37 19.35 20.06
CA THR A 75 11.71 19.91 19.90
C THR A 75 11.67 21.45 19.90
N PHE A 76 12.21 22.08 20.94
CA PHE A 76 12.13 23.53 21.21
C PHE A 76 12.74 24.48 20.14
N SER A 77 13.42 23.97 19.11
CA SER A 77 14.01 24.82 18.04
C SER A 77 13.89 24.22 16.63
N ALA A 78 12.76 23.59 16.30
CA ALA A 78 12.53 23.15 14.94
C ALA A 78 12.57 24.34 13.94
N PRO A 79 13.26 24.23 12.78
CA PRO A 79 13.22 25.23 11.73
C PRO A 79 11.78 25.57 11.28
N GLU A 80 11.53 26.81 10.86
CA GLU A 80 10.21 27.29 10.44
C GLU A 80 9.54 26.39 9.39
N SER A 81 10.29 25.90 8.39
CA SER A 81 9.75 24.98 7.37
C SER A 81 9.25 23.65 7.95
N ILE A 82 9.87 23.18 9.04
CA ILE A 82 9.39 21.97 9.75
C ILE A 82 8.06 22.28 10.45
N VAL A 83 7.95 23.44 11.10
CA VAL A 83 6.73 23.90 11.78
C VAL A 83 5.58 24.08 10.78
N GLU A 84 5.85 24.60 9.58
CA GLU A 84 4.84 24.69 8.52
C GLU A 84 4.33 23.30 8.10
N THR A 85 5.23 22.31 8.01
CA THR A 85 4.86 20.95 7.59
C THR A 85 4.07 20.23 8.69
N THR A 86 4.44 20.41 9.95
CA THR A 86 3.65 19.89 11.09
C THR A 86 2.26 20.51 11.15
N ALA A 87 2.12 21.80 10.80
CA ALA A 87 0.82 22.46 10.69
C ALA A 87 -0.05 21.83 9.58
N LYS A 88 0.50 21.57 8.39
CA LYS A 88 -0.22 20.89 7.30
C LYS A 88 -0.71 19.49 7.69
N VAL A 89 0.13 18.71 8.39
CA VAL A 89 -0.27 17.39 8.91
C VAL A 89 -1.43 17.52 9.90
N THR A 90 -1.34 18.49 10.80
CA THR A 90 -2.40 18.77 11.78
C THR A 90 -3.70 19.15 11.09
N GLU A 91 -3.63 19.99 10.06
CA GLU A 91 -4.78 20.38 9.23
C GLU A 91 -5.41 19.18 8.50
N HIS A 92 -4.60 18.31 7.88
CA HIS A 92 -5.08 17.09 7.24
C HIS A 92 -5.90 16.23 8.21
N PHE A 93 -5.37 16.00 9.41
CA PHE A 93 -6.03 15.20 10.45
C PHE A 93 -7.25 15.86 11.09
N VAL A 94 -7.57 17.13 10.79
CA VAL A 94 -8.90 17.70 11.12
C VAL A 94 -9.99 17.00 10.31
N THR A 95 -9.68 16.63 9.05
CA THR A 95 -10.65 16.06 8.10
C THR A 95 -10.60 14.54 8.02
N ASP A 96 -9.41 13.95 8.21
CA ASP A 96 -9.18 12.51 8.23
C ASP A 96 -8.52 12.09 9.54
N LYS A 97 -9.31 12.05 10.61
CA LYS A 97 -8.79 11.80 11.96
C LYS A 97 -8.14 10.44 12.09
N VAL A 98 -7.21 10.33 13.03
CA VAL A 98 -6.50 9.07 13.31
C VAL A 98 -7.45 8.00 13.84
N ASP A 99 -8.46 8.39 14.63
CA ASP A 99 -9.45 7.53 15.27
C ASP A 99 -10.74 7.34 14.46
N ASP A 100 -10.86 7.98 13.29
CA ASP A 100 -12.04 7.84 12.43
C ASP A 100 -12.17 6.38 11.93
N PRO A 101 -13.40 5.84 11.82
CA PRO A 101 -13.66 4.52 11.26
C PRO A 101 -13.42 4.53 9.74
N THR A 102 -12.14 4.53 9.36
CA THR A 102 -11.66 4.73 7.98
C THR A 102 -12.18 3.64 7.04
N SER A 103 -12.43 2.44 7.55
CA SER A 103 -13.04 1.32 6.81
C SER A 103 -14.45 1.62 6.29
N LEU A 104 -15.14 2.63 6.84
CA LEU A 104 -16.46 3.08 6.38
C LEU A 104 -16.37 4.16 5.30
N ARG A 105 -15.17 4.66 4.99
CA ARG A 105 -14.98 5.69 3.96
C ARG A 105 -14.92 5.05 2.56
N PRO A 106 -15.37 5.77 1.51
CA PRO A 106 -15.25 5.28 0.14
C PRO A 106 -13.78 5.02 -0.25
N TYR A 107 -13.53 3.98 -1.05
CA TYR A 107 -12.18 3.66 -1.55
C TYR A 107 -11.43 4.87 -2.15
N LYS A 108 -12.14 5.70 -2.94
CA LYS A 108 -11.56 6.91 -3.54
C LYS A 108 -11.07 7.91 -2.50
N PHE A 109 -11.77 8.01 -1.36
CA PHE A 109 -11.34 8.88 -0.26
C PHE A 109 -10.07 8.34 0.39
N ILE A 110 -10.03 7.04 0.71
CA ILE A 110 -8.87 6.40 1.35
C ILE A 110 -7.62 6.59 0.50
N ARG A 111 -7.71 6.26 -0.79
CA ARG A 111 -6.60 6.45 -1.73
C ARG A 111 -6.17 7.92 -1.83
N GLY A 112 -7.13 8.84 -1.93
CA GLY A 112 -6.82 10.27 -1.95
C GLY A 112 -6.09 10.74 -0.69
N SER A 113 -6.50 10.25 0.48
CA SER A 113 -5.82 10.53 1.75
C SER A 113 -4.41 9.94 1.79
N ASN A 114 -4.21 8.71 1.30
CA ASN A 114 -2.89 8.08 1.22
C ASN A 114 -1.91 8.91 0.39
N GLU A 115 -2.33 9.40 -0.77
CA GLU A 115 -1.49 10.24 -1.62
C GLU A 115 -1.10 11.56 -0.91
N VAL A 116 -2.05 12.22 -0.25
CA VAL A 116 -1.76 13.44 0.53
C VAL A 116 -0.77 13.15 1.67
N MET A 117 -0.98 12.07 2.42
CA MET A 117 -0.08 11.68 3.52
C MET A 117 1.32 11.32 3.02
N LYS A 118 1.42 10.70 1.83
CA LYS A 118 2.69 10.41 1.18
C LYS A 118 3.43 11.69 0.79
N GLU A 119 2.73 12.67 0.23
CA GLU A 119 3.30 13.98 -0.09
C GLU A 119 3.82 14.68 1.18
N LEU A 120 3.04 14.70 2.26
CA LEU A 120 3.45 15.26 3.55
C LEU A 120 4.70 14.57 4.12
N LEU A 121 4.78 13.25 4.02
CA LEU A 121 5.96 12.50 4.44
C LEU A 121 7.19 12.85 3.59
N CYS A 122 7.01 13.01 2.28
CA CYS A 122 8.07 13.47 1.38
C CYS A 122 8.57 14.88 1.76
N GLU A 123 7.67 15.79 2.16
CA GLU A 123 8.07 17.12 2.65
C GLU A 123 9.00 17.01 3.88
N PHE A 124 8.67 16.16 4.86
CA PHE A 124 9.56 15.94 6.01
C PHE A 124 10.91 15.33 5.62
N ILE A 125 10.92 14.38 4.68
CA ILE A 125 12.16 13.74 4.20
C ILE A 125 13.09 14.78 3.56
N GLN A 126 12.53 15.68 2.75
CA GLN A 126 13.31 16.76 2.12
C GLN A 126 13.89 17.74 3.14
N GLN A 127 13.33 17.80 4.35
CA GLN A 127 13.77 18.68 5.43
C GLN A 127 14.83 18.04 6.35
N GLN A 128 15.13 16.75 6.20
CA GLN A 128 16.18 16.07 6.99
C GLN A 128 17.52 16.84 7.05
N PRO A 129 18.02 17.48 5.97
CA PRO A 129 19.27 18.25 6.03
C PRO A 129 19.22 19.41 7.05
N LYS A 130 18.03 19.94 7.36
CA LYS A 130 17.81 21.04 8.31
C LYS A 130 17.63 20.57 9.75
N MET A 131 17.45 19.27 9.98
CA MET A 131 17.32 18.68 11.32
C MET A 131 18.68 18.60 12.01
N SER A 132 18.70 18.73 13.34
CA SER A 132 19.89 18.41 14.15
C SER A 132 20.26 16.93 13.99
N ALA A 133 21.49 16.55 14.32
CA ALA A 133 21.94 15.17 14.21
C ALA A 133 21.09 14.20 15.05
N GLU A 134 20.73 14.60 16.27
CA GLU A 134 19.89 13.83 17.18
C GLU A 134 18.48 13.66 16.62
N LEU A 135 17.87 14.75 16.13
CA LEU A 135 16.53 14.72 15.56
C LEU A 135 16.48 13.89 14.27
N ARG A 136 17.49 14.01 13.42
CA ARG A 136 17.62 13.20 12.20
C ARG A 136 17.73 11.72 12.53
N ALA A 137 18.54 11.35 13.54
CA ALA A 137 18.67 9.97 13.96
C ALA A 137 17.34 9.40 14.49
N ALA A 138 16.59 10.18 15.27
CA ALA A 138 15.26 9.79 15.74
C ALA A 138 14.25 9.65 14.59
N PHE A 139 14.25 10.60 13.65
CA PHE A 139 13.40 10.55 12.46
C PHE A 139 13.70 9.32 11.60
N GLU A 140 14.97 9.04 11.32
CA GLU A 140 15.39 7.85 10.57
C GLU A 140 15.00 6.54 11.27
N ALA A 141 15.04 6.50 12.60
CA ALA A 141 14.63 5.34 13.38
C ALA A 141 13.14 5.02 13.20
N LEU A 142 12.29 6.04 13.01
CA LEU A 142 10.87 5.88 12.67
C LEU A 142 10.68 5.47 11.20
N MET A 143 11.42 6.10 10.29
CA MET A 143 11.24 5.91 8.83
C MET A 143 11.74 4.56 8.32
N LYS A 144 12.87 4.06 8.82
CA LYS A 144 13.48 2.83 8.29
C LYS A 144 12.56 1.61 8.39
N PRO A 145 11.95 1.29 9.56
CA PRO A 145 11.01 0.18 9.65
C PRO A 145 9.76 0.39 8.79
N PHE A 146 9.25 1.62 8.74
CA PHE A 146 8.08 1.99 7.93
C PHE A 146 8.31 1.74 6.44
N PHE A 147 9.40 2.26 5.87
CA PHE A 147 9.72 2.04 4.45
C PHE A 147 10.01 0.58 4.14
N LYS A 148 10.68 -0.14 5.04
CA LYS A 148 10.88 -1.59 4.89
C LYS A 148 9.55 -2.35 4.85
N SER A 149 8.56 -1.91 5.61
CA SER A 149 7.22 -2.50 5.61
C SER A 149 6.49 -2.23 4.29
N ILE A 150 6.58 -1.01 3.75
CA ILE A 150 6.04 -0.68 2.42
C ILE A 150 6.71 -1.53 1.34
N GLU A 151 8.04 -1.57 1.32
CA GLU A 151 8.80 -2.33 0.32
C GLU A 151 8.39 -3.81 0.30
N LEU A 152 8.27 -4.44 1.48
CA LEU A 152 7.84 -5.82 1.61
C LEU A 152 6.43 -6.03 1.05
N ARG A 153 5.50 -5.11 1.36
CA ARG A 153 4.12 -5.17 0.86
C ARG A 153 4.04 -4.96 -0.64
N GLU A 154 4.76 -3.98 -1.20
CA GLU A 154 4.79 -3.72 -2.65
C GLU A 154 5.39 -4.91 -3.42
N ARG A 155 6.51 -5.47 -2.95
CA ARG A 155 7.11 -6.67 -3.55
C ARG A 155 6.15 -7.86 -3.52
N SER A 156 5.45 -8.05 -2.41
CA SER A 156 4.45 -9.13 -2.27
C SER A 156 3.22 -8.88 -3.15
N TRP A 157 2.81 -7.62 -3.32
CA TRP A 157 1.70 -7.21 -4.20
C TRP A 157 1.97 -7.56 -5.67
N VAL A 158 3.22 -7.37 -6.13
CA VAL A 158 3.62 -7.66 -7.51
C VAL A 158 4.20 -9.07 -7.71
N LYS A 159 4.29 -9.88 -6.65
CA LYS A 159 4.87 -11.24 -6.68
C LYS A 159 4.30 -12.10 -7.80
N ALA A 160 2.98 -12.11 -7.95
CA ALA A 160 2.27 -12.91 -8.94
C ALA A 160 2.51 -12.45 -10.40
N LEU A 161 3.12 -11.27 -10.61
CA LEU A 161 3.52 -10.81 -11.94
C LEU A 161 4.84 -11.44 -12.41
N GLY A 162 5.60 -12.09 -11.52
CA GLY A 162 6.83 -12.80 -11.87
C GLY A 162 8.00 -11.91 -12.30
N PHE A 163 7.94 -10.60 -12.04
CA PHE A 163 9.02 -9.66 -12.33
C PHE A 163 10.14 -9.67 -11.28
N ASP A 164 9.86 -10.14 -10.06
CA ASP A 164 10.85 -10.25 -8.99
C ASP A 164 11.56 -11.62 -9.09
N PRO A 165 12.89 -11.66 -9.34
CA PRO A 165 13.64 -12.91 -9.40
C PRO A 165 13.70 -13.65 -8.06
N GLU A 166 13.35 -12.99 -6.95
CA GLU A 166 13.25 -13.55 -5.61
C GLU A 166 11.78 -13.76 -5.17
N ALA A 167 10.83 -13.75 -6.11
CA ALA A 167 9.40 -13.86 -5.82
C ALA A 167 9.05 -15.05 -4.90
N ASP A 168 9.71 -16.20 -5.08
CA ASP A 168 9.48 -17.40 -4.26
C ASP A 168 9.89 -17.24 -2.78
N GLN A 169 10.73 -16.25 -2.48
CA GLN A 169 11.17 -15.92 -1.11
C GLN A 169 10.26 -14.86 -0.45
N GLN A 170 9.38 -14.23 -1.22
CA GLN A 170 8.45 -13.22 -0.70
C GLN A 170 7.22 -13.90 -0.07
N ALA A 171 6.68 -13.28 0.99
CA ALA A 171 5.42 -13.70 1.59
C ALA A 171 4.25 -13.53 0.60
N ASP A 172 3.13 -14.21 0.84
CA ASP A 172 1.89 -13.81 0.15
C ASP A 172 1.44 -12.46 0.70
N ILE A 173 0.83 -11.64 -0.17
CA ILE A 173 0.25 -10.38 0.26
C ILE A 173 -0.86 -10.59 1.31
N ALA A 174 -1.59 -11.71 1.25
CA ALA A 174 -2.57 -12.08 2.27
C ALA A 174 -1.93 -12.24 3.65
N ASP A 175 -0.75 -12.87 3.73
CA ASP A 175 -0.03 -13.08 5.00
C ASP A 175 0.45 -11.77 5.62
N LEU A 176 0.63 -10.73 4.80
CA LEU A 176 1.02 -9.39 5.26
C LEU A 176 -0.19 -8.55 5.64
N LEU A 177 -1.28 -8.66 4.88
CA LEU A 177 -2.50 -7.91 5.10
C LEU A 177 -3.31 -8.44 6.29
N TYR A 178 -3.28 -9.73 6.57
CA TYR A 178 -4.11 -10.34 7.59
C TYR A 178 -3.30 -11.04 8.68
N LYS A 179 -3.81 -10.97 9.90
CA LYS A 179 -3.33 -11.70 11.07
C LYS A 179 -4.52 -12.26 11.81
N ASP A 180 -4.54 -13.57 12.03
CA ASP A 180 -5.66 -14.28 12.68
C ASP A 180 -7.02 -13.99 12.00
N ASP A 181 -7.05 -13.94 10.66
CA ASP A 181 -8.21 -13.58 9.81
C ASP A 181 -8.71 -12.12 9.94
N PHE A 182 -8.03 -11.28 10.71
CA PHE A 182 -8.31 -9.84 10.78
C PHE A 182 -7.28 -9.05 9.99
N LEU A 183 -7.66 -7.86 9.49
CA LEU A 183 -6.68 -6.95 8.92
C LEU A 183 -5.57 -6.70 9.96
N ASN A 184 -4.32 -6.77 9.53
CA ASN A 184 -3.12 -6.62 10.35
C ASN A 184 -2.90 -5.14 10.70
N ILE A 185 -3.89 -4.56 11.34
CA ILE A 185 -3.85 -3.24 11.92
C ILE A 185 -3.10 -3.42 13.23
N GLY A 186 -1.86 -2.98 13.30
CA GLY A 186 -1.08 -3.02 14.54
C GLY A 186 -1.95 -2.49 15.68
N LYS A 187 -2.17 -3.30 16.72
CA LYS A 187 -2.89 -2.84 17.90
C LYS A 187 -2.13 -1.64 18.45
N SER A 188 -2.76 -0.46 18.38
CA SER A 188 -2.46 0.70 19.21
C SER A 188 -2.46 0.32 20.68
#